data_AF-A0A8W8KYL6-F1
#
_entry.id   AF-A0A8W8KYL6-F1
#
_cell.length_a   1.000
_cell.length_b   1.000
_cell.length_c   1.000
_cell.angle_alpha   90.00
_cell.angle_beta   90.00
_cell.angle_gamma   90.00
#
_symmetry.space_group_name_H-M   'P 1'
#
loop_
_entity.id
_entity.type
_entity.pdbx_description
1 polymer ?
#
loop_
_entity_poly.entity_id
_entity_poly.type
_entity_poly.pdbx_seq_one_letter_code
_entity_poly.pdbx_strand_id
1 'polypeptide(L)'
;IKKKIRQTKYKDDLTWVGDRLRIDKPRFVELFSAACDGMVDHVKKLLKSPKVRGTNNILMVGGFSESPLLQKRIREEFPSCRVIIPQEAGLAVLKGAVIFGHQPATIAARISKYTYGISTNTKFDRSKHPMSKLKMVEGKEKCKDVFDKHVSIGQLLEIDDVQSEKSYWPLYSNQTQVSLPVYTSTIEDPSFVDEPECSYLGKLTVDIPKHGSDKEVSSSFIFGGTELKVQAVVKSTGETTSANFDFLEGEP
;
A
#
# COMPACT_ATOMS: atom_id res chain seq x y z
N ILE A 1 -41.04 18.64 -19.87
CA ILE A 1 -39.73 18.04 -20.25
C ILE A 1 -39.41 18.24 -21.73
N LYS A 2 -40.26 17.83 -22.68
CA LYS A 2 -40.08 18.06 -24.14
C LYS A 2 -39.60 19.47 -24.53
N LYS A 3 -40.23 20.53 -23.97
CA LYS A 3 -39.84 21.93 -24.22
C LYS A 3 -38.42 22.25 -23.72
N LYS A 4 -38.01 21.70 -22.58
CA LYS A 4 -36.66 21.88 -22.03
C LYS A 4 -35.61 21.16 -22.87
N ILE A 5 -35.87 19.95 -23.35
CA ILE A 5 -34.93 19.20 -24.22
C ILE A 5 -34.56 20.01 -25.47
N ARG A 6 -35.56 20.64 -26.12
CA ARG A 6 -35.36 21.48 -27.32
C ARG A 6 -34.48 22.71 -27.09
N GLN A 7 -34.33 23.14 -25.85
CA GLN A 7 -33.49 24.28 -25.45
C GLN A 7 -32.06 23.84 -25.10
N THR A 8 -31.78 22.54 -25.02
CA THR A 8 -30.44 22.03 -24.73
C THR A 8 -29.62 21.88 -26.01
N LYS A 9 -28.30 21.86 -25.84
CA LYS A 9 -27.36 21.48 -26.91
C LYS A 9 -27.49 20.01 -27.36
N TYR A 10 -28.28 19.20 -26.65
CA TYR A 10 -28.49 17.78 -26.92
C TYR A 10 -29.87 17.50 -27.54
N LYS A 11 -30.55 18.54 -28.05
CA LYS A 11 -31.91 18.43 -28.59
C LYS A 11 -32.06 17.36 -29.68
N ASP A 12 -30.99 17.10 -30.43
CA ASP A 12 -30.96 16.16 -31.55
C ASP A 12 -30.65 14.73 -31.09
N ASP A 13 -30.04 14.56 -29.90
CA ASP A 13 -29.68 13.25 -29.33
C ASP A 13 -30.67 12.74 -28.26
N LEU A 14 -31.65 13.57 -27.88
CA LEU A 14 -32.57 13.30 -26.78
C LEU A 14 -34.01 13.30 -27.26
N THR A 15 -34.71 12.19 -27.11
CA THR A 15 -36.14 12.07 -27.42
C THR A 15 -36.95 11.73 -26.19
N TRP A 16 -38.10 12.37 -26.00
CA TRP A 16 -39.03 12.03 -24.92
C TRP A 16 -40.23 11.26 -25.49
N VAL A 17 -40.34 9.98 -25.16
CA VAL A 17 -41.37 9.06 -25.67
C VAL A 17 -42.16 8.49 -24.49
N GLY A 18 -43.47 8.76 -24.45
CA GLY A 18 -44.32 8.43 -23.31
C GLY A 18 -43.86 9.15 -22.05
N ASP A 19 -43.42 8.37 -21.07
CA ASP A 19 -42.85 8.77 -19.78
C ASP A 19 -41.31 8.59 -19.71
N ARG A 20 -40.66 8.24 -20.83
CA ARG A 20 -39.23 7.91 -20.88
C ARG A 20 -38.40 8.91 -21.68
N LEU A 21 -37.20 9.19 -21.19
CA LEU A 21 -36.13 9.82 -21.95
C LEU A 21 -35.34 8.75 -22.72
N ARG A 22 -35.18 8.95 -24.02
CA ARG A 22 -34.32 8.15 -24.89
C ARG A 22 -33.10 8.99 -25.25
N ILE A 23 -31.94 8.36 -25.19
CA ILE A 23 -30.65 8.94 -25.53
C ILE A 23 -30.12 8.18 -26.73
N ASP A 24 -29.71 8.90 -27.76
CA ASP A 24 -29.11 8.30 -28.94
C ASP A 24 -27.82 7.57 -28.59
N LYS A 25 -27.61 6.42 -29.25
CA LYS A 25 -26.49 5.52 -28.94
C LYS A 25 -25.13 6.23 -28.97
N PRO A 26 -24.76 7.03 -29.99
CA PRO A 26 -23.46 7.73 -30.00
C PRO A 26 -23.29 8.64 -28.78
N ARG A 27 -24.33 9.39 -28.42
CA ARG A 27 -24.32 10.26 -27.25
C ARG A 27 -24.16 9.47 -25.95
N PHE A 28 -24.88 8.36 -25.82
CA PHE A 28 -24.73 7.49 -24.64
C PHE A 28 -23.32 6.94 -24.51
N VAL A 29 -22.67 6.53 -25.62
CA VAL A 29 -21.28 6.07 -25.61
C VAL A 29 -20.32 7.18 -25.19
N GLU A 30 -20.53 8.41 -25.70
CA GLU A 30 -19.73 9.58 -25.35
C GLU A 30 -19.74 9.89 -23.85
N LEU A 31 -20.85 9.61 -23.14
CA LEU A 31 -20.91 9.80 -21.68
C LEU A 31 -19.88 8.97 -20.91
N PHE A 32 -19.44 7.83 -21.47
CA PHE A 32 -18.49 6.92 -20.84
C PHE A 32 -17.09 6.95 -21.47
N SER A 33 -16.86 7.75 -22.52
CA SER A 33 -15.59 7.76 -23.25
C SER A 33 -14.42 8.15 -22.35
N ALA A 34 -14.56 9.24 -21.59
CA ALA A 34 -13.52 9.71 -20.67
C ALA A 34 -13.10 8.64 -19.65
N ALA A 35 -14.06 7.89 -19.10
CA ALA A 35 -13.77 6.80 -18.17
C ALA A 35 -13.08 5.62 -18.87
N CYS A 36 -13.56 5.23 -20.06
CA CYS A 36 -12.97 4.16 -20.84
C CYS A 36 -11.54 4.48 -21.29
N ASP A 37 -11.33 5.69 -21.81
CA ASP A 37 -10.03 6.17 -22.28
C ASP A 37 -9.03 6.30 -21.12
N GLY A 38 -9.48 6.82 -19.97
CA GLY A 38 -8.67 6.87 -18.76
C GLY A 38 -8.18 5.49 -18.30
N MET A 39 -9.04 4.47 -18.35
CA MET A 39 -8.64 3.09 -18.04
C MET A 39 -7.67 2.51 -19.08
N VAL A 40 -7.93 2.73 -20.37
CA VAL A 40 -7.02 2.31 -21.45
C VAL A 40 -5.64 2.93 -21.26
N ASP A 41 -5.57 4.23 -21.01
CA ASP A 41 -4.31 4.94 -20.81
C ASP A 41 -3.57 4.43 -19.57
N HIS A 42 -4.30 4.11 -18.50
CA HIS A 42 -3.72 3.51 -17.32
C HIS A 42 -3.11 2.13 -17.61
N VAL A 43 -3.85 1.24 -18.30
CA VAL A 43 -3.35 -0.09 -18.68
C VAL A 43 -2.14 0.04 -19.62
N LYS A 44 -2.16 0.98 -20.58
CA LYS A 44 -1.00 1.27 -21.45
C LYS A 44 0.24 1.69 -20.65
N LYS A 45 0.08 2.52 -19.61
CA LYS A 45 1.19 2.92 -18.72
C LYS A 45 1.72 1.73 -17.93
N LEU A 46 0.85 0.89 -17.39
CA LEU A 46 1.25 -0.31 -16.65
C LEU A 46 2.04 -1.29 -17.53
N LEU A 47 1.54 -1.62 -18.72
CA LEU A 47 2.20 -2.58 -19.62
C LEU A 47 3.54 -2.10 -20.18
N LYS A 48 3.84 -0.80 -20.11
CA LYS A 48 5.17 -0.24 -20.43
C LYS A 48 6.19 -0.45 -19.31
N SER A 49 5.75 -0.78 -18.10
CA SER A 49 6.65 -1.00 -16.97
C SER A 49 7.50 -2.26 -17.16
N PRO A 50 8.83 -2.19 -17.00
CA PRO A 50 9.69 -3.36 -17.06
C PRO A 50 9.29 -4.46 -16.06
N LYS A 51 8.68 -4.09 -14.93
CA LYS A 51 8.26 -5.01 -13.86
C LYS A 51 7.19 -6.01 -14.30
N VAL A 52 6.42 -5.70 -15.36
CA VAL A 52 5.34 -6.56 -15.88
C VAL A 52 5.59 -7.00 -17.32
N ARG A 53 6.84 -6.92 -17.79
CA ARG A 53 7.23 -7.31 -19.15
C ARG A 53 6.81 -8.77 -19.41
N GLY A 54 6.17 -9.00 -20.57
CA GLY A 54 5.66 -10.31 -20.97
C GLY A 54 4.21 -10.58 -20.54
N THR A 55 3.57 -9.67 -19.80
CA THR A 55 2.15 -9.77 -19.47
C THR A 55 1.32 -9.70 -20.76
N ASN A 56 0.55 -10.76 -21.01
CA ASN A 56 -0.30 -10.93 -22.19
C ASN A 56 -1.75 -11.27 -21.83
N ASN A 57 -2.14 -11.21 -20.55
CA ASN A 57 -3.51 -11.44 -20.10
C ASN A 57 -4.03 -10.18 -19.40
N ILE A 58 -5.28 -9.81 -19.66
CA ILE A 58 -6.02 -8.77 -18.94
C ILE A 58 -7.25 -9.42 -18.33
N LEU A 59 -7.29 -9.52 -17.01
CA LEU A 59 -8.47 -9.99 -16.27
C LEU A 59 -9.30 -8.78 -15.83
N MET A 60 -10.51 -8.63 -16.36
CA MET A 60 -11.40 -7.52 -16.05
C MET A 60 -12.42 -7.94 -14.98
N VAL A 61 -12.32 -7.36 -13.79
CA VAL A 61 -13.23 -7.62 -12.65
C VAL A 61 -13.95 -6.35 -12.20
N GLY A 62 -14.98 -6.48 -11.36
CA GLY A 62 -15.84 -5.38 -10.91
C GLY A 62 -17.00 -5.10 -11.87
N GLY A 63 -18.04 -4.42 -11.38
CA GLY A 63 -19.30 -4.26 -12.11
C GLY A 63 -19.15 -3.57 -13.47
N PHE A 64 -18.22 -2.61 -13.60
CA PHE A 64 -18.03 -1.91 -14.88
C PHE A 64 -17.38 -2.80 -15.96
N SER A 65 -16.69 -3.88 -15.57
CA SER A 65 -16.14 -4.87 -16.50
C SER A 65 -17.22 -5.67 -17.23
N GLU A 66 -18.46 -5.63 -16.76
CA GLU A 66 -19.63 -6.21 -17.45
C GLU A 66 -20.16 -5.30 -18.58
N SER A 67 -19.70 -4.04 -18.66
CA SER A 67 -20.12 -3.09 -19.69
C SER A 67 -19.61 -3.50 -21.08
N PRO A 68 -20.50 -3.72 -22.06
CA PRO A 68 -20.08 -4.02 -23.43
C PRO A 68 -19.23 -2.91 -24.06
N LEU A 69 -19.42 -1.65 -23.64
CA LEU A 69 -18.64 -0.51 -24.13
C LEU A 69 -17.19 -0.61 -23.69
N LEU A 70 -16.96 -0.87 -22.40
CA LEU A 70 -15.62 -1.01 -21.85
C LEU A 70 -14.92 -2.24 -22.42
N GLN A 71 -15.61 -3.38 -22.45
CA GLN A 71 -15.05 -4.62 -22.98
C GLN A 71 -14.64 -4.47 -24.45
N LYS A 72 -15.46 -3.79 -25.27
CA LYS A 72 -15.12 -3.50 -26.66
C LYS A 72 -13.87 -2.63 -26.74
N ARG A 73 -13.84 -1.52 -25.98
CA ARG A 73 -12.71 -0.59 -25.97
C ARG A 73 -11.39 -1.28 -25.59
N ILE A 74 -11.38 -2.07 -24.51
CA ILE A 74 -10.19 -2.78 -24.04
C ILE A 74 -9.71 -3.81 -25.08
N ARG A 75 -10.63 -4.59 -25.69
CA ARG A 75 -10.24 -5.56 -26.73
C ARG A 75 -9.64 -4.90 -27.97
N GLU A 76 -10.19 -3.76 -28.39
CA GLU A 76 -9.69 -3.01 -29.55
C GLU A 76 -8.31 -2.39 -29.29
N GLU A 77 -8.08 -1.86 -28.08
CA GLU A 77 -6.83 -1.19 -27.72
C GLU A 77 -5.69 -2.16 -27.36
N PHE A 78 -6.01 -3.39 -26.96
CA PHE A 78 -5.03 -4.40 -26.54
C PHE A 78 -5.21 -5.73 -27.32
N PRO A 79 -5.07 -5.73 -28.66
CA PRO A 79 -5.31 -6.93 -29.47
C PRO A 79 -4.28 -8.05 -29.24
N SER A 80 -3.10 -7.71 -28.71
CA SER A 80 -2.06 -8.68 -28.33
C SER A 80 -2.29 -9.31 -26.96
N CYS A 81 -3.26 -8.82 -26.18
CA CYS A 81 -3.58 -9.36 -24.88
C CYS A 81 -4.84 -10.24 -24.94
N ARG A 82 -4.83 -11.36 -24.23
CA ARG A 82 -6.02 -12.16 -23.97
C ARG A 82 -6.86 -11.46 -22.88
N VAL A 83 -8.00 -10.92 -23.29
CA VAL A 83 -8.96 -10.29 -22.37
C VAL A 83 -9.91 -11.34 -21.80
N ILE A 84 -9.86 -11.53 -20.48
CA ILE A 84 -10.67 -12.48 -19.72
C ILE A 84 -11.65 -11.68 -18.86
N ILE A 85 -12.94 -11.95 -19.00
CA ILE A 85 -13.98 -11.39 -18.12
C ILE A 85 -14.68 -12.59 -17.46
N PRO A 86 -14.58 -12.76 -16.13
CA PRO A 86 -15.23 -13.85 -15.44
C PRO A 86 -16.75 -13.67 -15.45
N GLN A 87 -17.48 -14.79 -15.31
CA GLN A 87 -18.92 -14.75 -15.08
C GLN A 87 -19.19 -14.03 -13.74
N GLU A 88 -20.15 -13.11 -13.75
CA GLU A 88 -20.45 -12.23 -12.60
C GLU A 88 -19.19 -11.45 -12.17
N ALA A 89 -18.58 -10.71 -13.11
CA ALA A 89 -17.38 -9.92 -12.85
C ALA A 89 -17.58 -8.94 -11.68
N GLY A 90 -18.80 -8.44 -11.48
CA GLY A 90 -19.17 -7.64 -10.31
C GLY A 90 -18.98 -8.35 -8.96
N LEU A 91 -19.07 -9.68 -8.92
CA LEU A 91 -18.90 -10.50 -7.70
C LEU A 91 -17.53 -11.17 -7.61
N ALA A 92 -16.68 -11.08 -8.64
CA ALA A 92 -15.42 -11.80 -8.71
C ALA A 92 -14.50 -11.51 -7.51
N VAL A 93 -14.40 -10.24 -7.08
CA VAL A 93 -13.59 -9.84 -5.93
C VAL A 93 -14.14 -10.42 -4.63
N LEU A 94 -15.46 -10.34 -4.40
CA LEU A 94 -16.11 -10.91 -3.22
C LEU A 94 -15.92 -12.44 -3.15
N LYS A 95 -16.15 -13.13 -4.28
CA LYS A 95 -15.93 -14.58 -4.36
C LYS A 95 -14.48 -14.94 -4.03
N GLY A 96 -13.53 -14.18 -4.57
CA GLY A 96 -12.11 -14.33 -4.26
C GLY A 96 -11.80 -14.12 -2.77
N ALA A 97 -12.41 -13.11 -2.14
CA ALA A 97 -12.26 -12.85 -0.71
C ALA A 97 -12.81 -13.98 0.16
N VAL A 98 -13.96 -14.56 -0.19
CA VAL A 98 -14.53 -15.72 0.51
C VAL A 98 -13.60 -16.93 0.39
N ILE A 99 -13.08 -17.22 -0.80
CA ILE A 99 -12.11 -18.29 -1.01
C ILE A 99 -10.85 -18.04 -0.16
N PHE A 100 -10.33 -16.82 -0.17
CA PHE A 100 -9.18 -16.43 0.65
C PHE A 100 -9.44 -16.63 2.15
N GLY A 101 -10.62 -16.27 2.65
CA GLY A 101 -10.98 -16.49 4.06
C GLY A 101 -11.00 -17.98 4.45
N HIS A 102 -11.40 -18.86 3.54
CA HIS A 102 -11.33 -20.31 3.75
C HIS A 102 -9.92 -20.90 3.57
N GLN A 103 -9.10 -20.30 2.70
CA GLN A 103 -7.78 -20.80 2.31
C GLN A 103 -6.75 -19.65 2.23
N PRO A 104 -6.36 -19.06 3.37
CA PRO A 104 -5.49 -17.88 3.38
C PRO A 104 -4.08 -18.18 2.85
N ALA A 105 -3.61 -19.41 3.01
CA ALA A 105 -2.32 -19.90 2.51
C ALA A 105 -2.21 -19.94 0.96
N THR A 106 -3.29 -19.61 0.22
CA THR A 106 -3.27 -19.57 -1.25
C THR A 106 -2.41 -18.42 -1.79
N ILE A 107 -2.20 -17.35 -1.01
CA ILE A 107 -1.32 -16.25 -1.41
C ILE A 107 0.07 -16.55 -0.87
N ALA A 108 1.07 -16.63 -1.76
CA ALA A 108 2.46 -16.90 -1.38
C ALA A 108 3.25 -15.61 -1.10
N ALA A 109 2.99 -14.56 -1.86
CA ALA A 109 3.73 -13.30 -1.74
C ALA A 109 2.90 -12.09 -2.16
N ARG A 110 3.35 -10.90 -1.75
CA ARG A 110 2.74 -9.61 -2.09
C ARG A 110 3.81 -8.57 -2.41
N ILE A 111 3.45 -7.55 -3.17
CA ILE A 111 4.33 -6.40 -3.41
C ILE A 111 4.02 -5.34 -2.36
N SER A 112 5.04 -4.88 -1.63
CA SER A 112 4.91 -3.84 -0.62
C SER A 112 4.40 -2.54 -1.23
N LYS A 113 3.31 -1.98 -0.71
CA LYS A 113 2.73 -0.70 -1.17
C LYS A 113 3.51 0.51 -0.66
N TYR A 114 4.19 0.36 0.47
CA TYR A 114 4.95 1.41 1.14
C TYR A 114 6.35 0.92 1.52
N THR A 115 7.22 1.86 1.84
CA THR A 115 8.44 1.57 2.59
C THR A 115 8.09 1.53 4.08
N TYR A 116 8.52 0.52 4.81
CA TYR A 116 8.25 0.36 6.24
C TYR A 116 9.54 0.47 7.03
N GLY A 117 9.47 1.08 8.21
CA GLY A 117 10.63 1.21 9.08
C GLY A 117 10.29 1.63 10.50
N ILE A 118 11.33 1.75 11.30
CA ILE A 118 11.27 2.16 12.70
C ILE A 118 11.94 3.52 12.86
N SER A 119 11.35 4.39 13.68
CA SER A 119 12.01 5.62 14.11
C SER A 119 13.12 5.31 15.13
N THR A 120 14.35 5.73 14.83
CA THR A 120 15.49 5.45 15.70
C THR A 120 16.37 6.68 15.96
N ASN A 121 17.21 6.57 16.98
CA ASN A 121 18.25 7.55 17.31
C ASN A 121 19.62 6.94 17.05
N THR A 122 20.25 7.30 15.92
CA THR A 122 21.57 6.77 15.54
C THR A 122 22.70 7.71 15.99
N LYS A 123 23.96 7.32 15.80
CA LYS A 123 25.13 8.19 16.03
C LYS A 123 25.04 9.41 15.09
N PHE A 124 25.26 10.61 15.63
CA PHE A 124 25.28 11.80 14.80
C PHE A 124 26.53 11.81 13.90
N ASP A 125 26.34 12.03 12.60
CA ASP A 125 27.40 12.21 11.61
C ASP A 125 27.31 13.65 11.10
N ARG A 126 28.28 14.49 11.49
CA ARG A 126 28.33 15.91 11.13
C ARG A 126 28.49 16.15 9.62
N SER A 127 28.88 15.14 8.84
CA SER A 127 29.02 15.24 7.38
C SER A 127 27.71 14.96 6.63
N LYS A 128 26.75 14.30 7.26
CA LYS A 128 25.50 13.83 6.61
C LYS A 128 24.24 14.38 7.28
N HIS A 129 24.24 14.46 8.60
CA HIS A 129 23.05 14.79 9.36
C HIS A 129 22.91 16.31 9.55
N PRO A 130 21.71 16.85 9.36
CA PRO A 130 21.45 18.26 9.62
C PRO A 130 21.55 18.55 11.12
N MET A 131 22.13 19.71 11.47
CA MET A 131 22.30 20.12 12.87
C MET A 131 20.98 20.22 13.65
N SER A 132 19.85 20.44 12.97
CA SER A 132 18.51 20.43 13.57
C SER A 132 18.09 19.06 14.16
N LYS A 133 18.74 17.98 13.71
CA LYS A 133 18.52 16.61 14.21
C LYS A 133 19.53 16.19 15.28
N LEU A 134 20.48 17.05 15.65
CA LEU A 134 21.42 16.77 16.72
C LEU A 134 20.69 16.74 18.07
N LYS A 135 20.94 15.69 18.84
CA LYS A 135 20.47 15.52 20.22
C LYS A 135 21.60 14.99 21.08
N MET A 136 21.84 15.63 22.23
CA MET A 136 22.77 15.11 23.23
C MET A 136 22.07 14.10 24.14
N VAL A 137 22.68 12.93 24.29
CA VAL A 137 22.19 11.84 25.14
C VAL A 137 23.37 11.27 25.92
N GLU A 138 23.37 11.41 27.25
CA GLU A 138 24.44 10.92 28.13
C GLU A 138 25.85 11.34 27.64
N GLY A 139 25.99 12.60 27.19
CA GLY A 139 27.25 13.14 26.69
C GLY A 139 27.63 12.71 25.27
N LYS A 140 26.78 11.95 24.56
CA LYS A 140 27.01 11.49 23.19
C LYS A 140 26.09 12.21 22.19
N GLU A 141 26.64 12.56 21.03
CA GLU A 141 25.89 13.13 19.91
C GLU A 141 25.08 12.05 19.19
N LYS A 142 23.75 12.23 19.14
CA LYS A 142 22.80 11.36 18.44
C LYS A 142 22.03 12.15 17.39
N CYS A 143 21.63 11.46 16.32
CA CYS A 143 20.69 11.97 15.33
C CYS A 143 19.30 11.40 15.62
N LYS A 144 18.36 12.27 15.95
CA LYS A 144 16.97 11.87 16.24
C LYS A 144 16.14 11.69 14.96
N ASP A 145 15.01 11.01 15.11
CA ASP A 145 13.95 10.88 14.11
C ASP A 145 14.40 10.22 12.79
N VAL A 146 15.45 9.40 12.83
CA VAL A 146 15.94 8.71 11.63
C VAL A 146 14.96 7.60 11.24
N PHE A 147 14.65 7.50 9.96
CA PHE A 147 13.87 6.41 9.41
C PHE A 147 14.79 5.21 9.16
N ASP A 148 14.70 4.17 9.98
CA ASP A 148 15.45 2.95 9.76
C ASP A 148 14.62 1.94 8.97
N LYS A 149 14.91 1.85 7.66
CA LYS A 149 14.13 1.08 6.69
C LYS A 149 14.24 -0.43 6.91
N HIS A 150 13.11 -1.09 7.10
CA HIS A 150 12.97 -2.55 7.21
C HIS A 150 12.50 -3.21 5.91
N VAL A 151 11.58 -2.58 5.19
CA VAL A 151 11.00 -3.09 3.94
C VAL A 151 10.90 -1.96 2.92
N SER A 152 11.23 -2.22 1.66
CA SER A 152 11.17 -1.23 0.58
C SER A 152 9.81 -1.23 -0.12
N ILE A 153 9.35 -0.05 -0.55
CA ILE A 153 8.24 0.04 -1.50
C ILE A 153 8.54 -0.78 -2.76
N GLY A 154 7.58 -1.57 -3.21
CA GLY A 154 7.75 -2.43 -4.38
C GLY A 154 8.54 -3.73 -4.12
N GLN A 155 9.00 -3.99 -2.90
CA GLN A 155 9.64 -5.26 -2.53
C GLN A 155 8.63 -6.41 -2.56
N LEU A 156 9.04 -7.57 -3.06
CA LEU A 156 8.28 -8.81 -2.94
C LEU A 156 8.43 -9.37 -1.53
N LEU A 157 7.31 -9.54 -0.84
CA LEU A 157 7.22 -10.02 0.53
C LEU A 157 6.57 -11.39 0.54
N GLU A 158 7.28 -12.40 1.02
CA GLU A 158 6.71 -13.73 1.27
C GLU A 158 5.85 -13.68 2.54
N ILE A 159 4.67 -14.32 2.50
CA ILE A 159 3.72 -14.25 3.61
C ILE A 159 4.24 -15.06 4.79
N ASP A 160 4.04 -14.51 6.00
CA ASP A 160 4.47 -15.08 7.28
C ASP A 160 5.99 -15.24 7.47
N ASP A 161 6.79 -14.82 6.49
CA ASP A 161 8.24 -14.80 6.57
C ASP A 161 8.77 -13.49 7.17
N VAL A 162 9.86 -13.62 7.93
CA VAL A 162 10.61 -12.50 8.47
C VAL A 162 11.33 -11.79 7.32
N GLN A 163 10.89 -10.57 7.02
CA GLN A 163 11.43 -9.80 5.88
C GLN A 163 12.75 -9.09 6.22
N SER A 164 12.90 -8.69 7.47
CA SER A 164 14.13 -8.07 7.99
C SER A 164 14.17 -8.18 9.50
N GLU A 165 15.35 -8.50 10.05
CA GLU A 165 15.66 -8.38 11.47
C GLU A 165 16.72 -7.28 11.64
N LYS A 166 16.50 -6.35 12.57
CA LYS A 166 17.47 -5.31 12.96
C LYS A 166 17.53 -5.16 14.47
N SER A 167 18.67 -4.68 14.98
CA SER A 167 18.90 -4.53 16.42
C SER A 167 18.84 -3.08 16.88
N TYR A 168 18.24 -2.89 18.05
CA TYR A 168 18.04 -1.61 18.70
C TYR A 168 18.51 -1.68 20.15
N TRP A 169 18.96 -0.54 20.66
CA TRP A 169 19.43 -0.39 22.03
C TRP A 169 18.70 0.76 22.72
N PRO A 170 18.56 0.71 24.05
CA PRO A 170 18.02 1.83 24.81
C PRO A 170 18.84 3.09 24.59
N LEU A 171 18.15 4.22 24.56
CA LEU A 171 18.77 5.52 24.40
C LEU A 171 19.51 5.95 25.68
N TYR A 172 18.98 5.61 26.85
CA TYR A 172 19.55 5.89 28.16
C TYR A 172 19.86 4.59 28.91
N SER A 173 20.96 4.59 29.66
CA SER A 173 21.46 3.43 30.41
C SER A 173 20.46 2.87 31.43
N ASN A 174 19.67 3.74 32.05
CA ASN A 174 18.69 3.41 33.09
C ASN A 174 17.30 3.03 32.56
N GLN A 175 17.10 2.98 31.23
CA GLN A 175 15.81 2.57 30.67
C GLN A 175 15.45 1.13 31.04
N THR A 176 14.15 0.95 31.29
CA THR A 176 13.49 -0.34 31.52
C THR A 176 12.52 -0.69 30.41
N GLN A 177 12.34 0.20 29.44
CA GLN A 177 11.50 0.00 28.26
C GLN A 177 12.16 0.62 27.03
N VAL A 178 12.01 -0.06 25.89
CA VAL A 178 12.35 0.43 24.55
C VAL A 178 11.05 0.61 23.77
N SER A 179 10.86 1.80 23.18
CA SER A 179 9.77 2.05 22.25
C SER A 179 10.29 1.91 20.83
N LEU A 180 9.57 1.20 19.98
CA LEU A 180 9.81 1.01 18.56
C LEU A 180 8.64 1.64 17.77
N PRO A 181 8.69 2.95 17.47
CA PRO A 181 7.68 3.62 16.66
C PRO A 181 7.79 3.15 15.21
N VAL A 182 6.69 2.66 14.65
CA VAL A 182 6.59 2.10 13.30
C VAL A 182 6.01 3.14 12.36
N TYR A 183 6.64 3.30 11.20
CA TYR A 183 6.26 4.26 10.17
C TYR A 183 6.17 3.61 8.78
N THR A 184 5.35 4.20 7.93
CA THR A 184 5.31 3.99 6.48
C THR A 184 5.85 5.19 5.74
N SER A 185 6.35 4.99 4.53
CA SER A 185 6.68 6.05 3.58
C SER A 185 6.24 5.71 2.16
N THR A 186 5.83 6.75 1.40
CA THR A 186 5.49 6.63 -0.02
C THR A 186 6.71 6.69 -0.96
N ILE A 187 7.92 6.91 -0.43
CA ILE A 187 9.19 6.90 -1.18
C ILE A 187 10.08 5.73 -0.74
N GLU A 188 11.06 5.39 -1.57
CA GLU A 188 11.92 4.20 -1.38
C GLU A 188 12.95 4.36 -0.26
N ASP A 189 13.53 5.55 -0.13
CA ASP A 189 14.64 5.85 0.79
C ASP A 189 14.36 7.14 1.59
N PRO A 190 13.35 7.16 2.48
CA PRO A 190 13.17 8.26 3.42
C PRO A 190 14.36 8.33 4.38
N SER A 191 14.81 9.54 4.71
CA SER A 191 15.92 9.72 5.68
C SER A 191 15.40 9.90 7.10
N PHE A 192 14.29 10.63 7.26
CA PHE A 192 13.69 10.95 8.54
C PHE A 192 12.19 10.67 8.58
N VAL A 193 11.67 10.33 9.76
CA VAL A 193 10.25 9.99 9.96
C VAL A 193 9.31 11.19 9.95
N ASP A 194 9.85 12.42 9.96
CA ASP A 194 9.08 13.68 9.86
C ASP A 194 9.08 14.28 8.45
N GLU A 195 9.58 13.53 7.46
CA GLU A 195 9.40 13.85 6.05
C GLU A 195 7.90 13.76 5.67
N PRO A 196 7.40 14.60 4.76
CA PRO A 196 5.97 14.66 4.43
C PRO A 196 5.42 13.37 3.80
N GLU A 197 6.29 12.54 3.24
CA GLU A 197 5.96 11.23 2.69
C GLU A 197 5.80 10.14 3.75
N CYS A 198 6.14 10.43 5.01
CA CYS A 198 6.10 9.48 6.12
C CYS A 198 4.83 9.62 6.97
N SER A 199 4.23 8.48 7.32
CA SER A 199 3.06 8.40 8.21
C SER A 199 3.33 7.44 9.36
N TYR A 200 2.90 7.84 10.56
CA TYR A 200 3.02 7.02 11.77
C TYR A 200 1.93 5.95 11.80
N LEU A 201 2.31 4.68 11.97
CA LEU A 201 1.36 3.57 12.09
C LEU A 201 1.03 3.22 13.55
N GLY A 202 1.98 3.41 14.46
CA GLY A 202 1.84 3.01 15.85
C GLY A 202 3.20 2.62 16.44
N LYS A 203 3.21 1.98 17.60
CA LYS A 203 4.46 1.61 18.28
C LYS A 203 4.37 0.29 19.01
N LEU A 204 5.50 -0.40 19.10
CA LEU A 204 5.71 -1.53 19.98
C LEU A 204 6.55 -1.08 21.18
N THR A 205 6.05 -1.30 22.40
CA THR A 205 6.81 -1.05 23.64
C THR A 205 7.31 -2.38 24.19
N VAL A 206 8.62 -2.49 24.42
CA VAL A 206 9.28 -3.70 24.90
C VAL A 206 9.86 -3.43 26.27
N ASP A 207 9.45 -4.21 27.27
CA ASP A 207 10.08 -4.21 28.59
C ASP A 207 11.47 -4.85 28.49
N ILE A 208 12.45 -4.26 29.16
CA ILE A 208 13.83 -4.75 29.18
C ILE A 208 14.34 -4.85 30.63
N PRO A 209 15.29 -5.77 30.91
CA PRO A 209 15.86 -5.92 32.23
C PRO A 209 16.44 -4.60 32.79
N LYS A 210 16.16 -4.31 34.06
CA LYS A 210 16.76 -3.16 34.77
C LYS A 210 18.27 -3.27 34.83
N HIS A 211 18.76 -4.48 35.10
CA HIS A 211 20.17 -4.82 35.31
C HIS A 211 20.65 -5.77 34.20
N GLY A 212 21.95 -5.76 33.90
CA GLY A 212 22.54 -6.53 32.80
C GLY A 212 23.15 -5.60 31.73
N SER A 213 24.27 -6.04 31.14
CA SER A 213 24.99 -5.26 30.13
C SER A 213 24.37 -5.36 28.75
N ASP A 214 23.64 -6.45 28.47
CA ASP A 214 23.01 -6.67 27.17
C ASP A 214 21.51 -6.38 27.23
N LYS A 215 21.16 -5.21 26.70
CA LYS A 215 19.79 -4.71 26.56
C LYS A 215 19.39 -4.61 25.07
N GLU A 216 20.02 -5.40 24.22
CA GLU A 216 19.69 -5.46 22.80
C GLU A 216 18.29 -5.99 22.57
N VAL A 217 17.54 -5.29 21.71
CA VAL A 217 16.22 -5.68 21.24
C VAL A 217 16.30 -5.85 19.73
N SER A 218 16.15 -7.06 19.22
CA SER A 218 15.92 -7.23 17.78
C SER A 218 14.47 -6.95 17.44
N SER A 219 14.22 -6.37 16.28
CA SER A 219 12.88 -6.17 15.73
C SER A 219 12.79 -6.75 14.34
N SER A 220 11.65 -7.39 14.06
CA SER A 220 11.36 -8.09 12.82
C SER A 220 9.99 -7.71 12.27
N PHE A 221 9.92 -7.49 10.96
CA PHE A 221 8.68 -7.21 10.23
C PHE A 221 8.20 -8.48 9.53
N ILE A 222 6.97 -8.88 9.81
CA ILE A 222 6.33 -10.08 9.28
C ILE A 222 4.99 -9.65 8.66
N PHE A 223 4.76 -10.01 7.41
CA PHE A 223 3.53 -9.63 6.70
C PHE A 223 2.61 -10.85 6.64
N GLY A 224 1.70 -10.92 7.61
CA GLY A 224 0.76 -12.04 7.76
C GLY A 224 -0.53 -11.73 7.02
N GLY A 225 -0.70 -12.28 5.83
CA GLY A 225 -1.92 -12.10 5.02
C GLY A 225 -2.28 -10.62 4.81
N THR A 226 -3.21 -10.10 5.60
CA THR A 226 -3.72 -8.72 5.57
C THR A 226 -3.10 -7.78 6.61
N GLU A 227 -2.35 -8.30 7.58
CA GLU A 227 -1.82 -7.55 8.72
C GLU A 227 -0.29 -7.43 8.66
N LEU A 228 0.24 -6.29 9.12
CA LEU A 228 1.66 -6.17 9.43
C LEU A 228 1.87 -6.53 10.90
N LYS A 229 2.69 -7.54 11.17
CA LYS A 229 3.16 -7.87 12.51
C LYS A 229 4.58 -7.36 12.69
N VAL A 230 4.79 -6.53 13.70
CA VAL A 230 6.14 -6.19 14.18
C VAL A 230 6.39 -6.99 15.45
N GLN A 231 7.44 -7.79 15.42
CA GLN A 231 7.91 -8.58 16.56
C GLN A 231 9.19 -7.95 17.09
N ALA A 232 9.39 -8.02 18.40
CA ALA A 232 10.64 -7.67 19.03
C ALA A 232 11.06 -8.73 20.05
N VAL A 233 12.35 -9.03 20.10
CA VAL A 233 12.93 -10.03 21.00
C VAL A 233 14.05 -9.39 21.80
N VAL A 234 13.95 -9.46 23.13
CA VAL A 234 15.05 -9.06 24.02
C VAL A 234 16.12 -10.15 23.96
N LYS A 235 17.27 -9.86 23.35
CA LYS A 235 18.27 -10.92 23.03
C LYS A 235 18.80 -11.63 24.28
N SER A 236 18.90 -10.94 25.42
CA SER A 236 19.43 -11.51 26.66
C SER A 236 18.46 -12.43 27.40
N THR A 237 17.14 -12.26 27.25
CA THR A 237 16.12 -13.09 27.93
C THR A 237 15.36 -14.02 26.98
N GLY A 238 15.37 -13.72 25.67
CA GLY A 238 14.53 -14.39 24.68
C GLY A 238 13.05 -13.97 24.75
N GLU A 239 12.69 -13.06 25.66
CA GLU A 239 11.31 -12.58 25.77
C GLU A 239 10.89 -11.86 24.50
N THR A 240 9.68 -12.18 24.04
CA THR A 240 9.16 -11.72 22.76
C THR A 240 7.90 -10.90 22.98
N THR A 241 7.87 -9.70 22.40
CA THR A 241 6.70 -8.82 22.35
C THR A 241 6.33 -8.58 20.89
N SER A 242 5.04 -8.52 20.57
CA SER A 242 4.60 -8.22 19.20
C SER A 242 3.38 -7.32 19.18
N ALA A 243 3.26 -6.52 18.12
CA ALA A 243 2.07 -5.74 17.81
C ALA A 243 1.67 -5.99 16.35
N ASN A 244 0.36 -6.04 16.10
CA ASN A 244 -0.21 -6.08 14.77
C ASN A 244 -0.71 -4.68 14.40
N PHE A 245 -0.49 -4.30 13.15
CA PHE A 245 -0.92 -3.06 12.54
C PHE A 245 -1.82 -3.41 11.36
N ASP A 246 -3.09 -3.05 11.48
CA ASP A 246 -4.08 -3.25 10.43
C ASP A 246 -4.12 -2.02 9.51
N PHE A 247 -4.29 -2.26 8.21
CA PHE A 247 -4.44 -1.23 7.18
C PHE A 247 -5.90 -1.02 6.76
N LEU A 248 -6.86 -1.72 7.40
CA LEU A 248 -8.29 -1.61 7.10
C LEU A 248 -8.92 -0.34 7.69
N GLU A 249 -8.33 0.26 8.71
CA GLU A 249 -8.81 1.50 9.33
C GLU A 249 -7.99 2.72 8.86
N GLY A 250 -8.35 3.22 7.68
CA GLY A 250 -7.77 4.44 7.10
C GLY A 250 -6.46 4.17 6.35
N GLU A 251 -6.43 4.54 5.06
CA GLU A 251 -5.13 4.71 4.40
C GLU A 251 -4.36 5.82 5.16
N PRO A 252 -3.09 5.59 5.52
CA PRO A 252 -2.24 6.62 6.12
C PRO A 252 -1.96 7.80 5.19
#